data_AF-A0AAD6ZNT5-F1
#
_entry.id   AF-A0AAD6ZNT5-F1
#
_cell.length_a   1.000
_cell.length_b   1.000
_cell.length_c   1.000
_cell.angle_alpha   90.00
_cell.angle_beta   90.00
_cell.angle_gamma   90.00
#
_symmetry.space_group_name_H-M   'P 1'
#
loop_
_entity.id
_entity.type
_entity.pdbx_description
1 polymer ?
#
loop_
_entity_poly.entity_id
_entity_poly.type
_entity_poly.pdbx_seq_one_letter_code
_entity_poly.pdbx_strand_id
1 'polypeptide(L)'
;FPQPKCHPETRTKLLDNLYNWAIDLNSHHSIHWLHGPAGAGKSAVMQTLCRRLEESGWLGGSFFFKRGHSTCGSAKVLFPTLAYQLAFHRHELMGPISRSVERDLSVVGRCMDVQLKNLILEPFKLAGGASPSVLLIDGLDECDGHNIQREILRLIGSTADDPHLALRILVASRPEPHIRE
;
A
#
# COMPACT_ATOMS: atom_id res chain seq x y z
N PHE A 1 2.49 20.85 10.02
CA PHE A 1 2.87 19.89 11.08
C PHE A 1 3.89 18.92 10.52
N PRO A 2 5.01 18.64 11.22
CA PRO A 2 5.96 17.62 10.79
C PRO A 2 5.27 16.26 10.71
N GLN A 3 5.67 15.41 9.77
CA GLN A 3 5.14 14.06 9.68
C GLN A 3 5.42 13.30 10.98
N PRO A 4 4.43 12.55 11.53
CA PRO A 4 4.65 11.79 12.74
C PRO A 4 5.74 10.75 12.50
N LYS A 5 6.71 10.65 13.40
CA LYS A 5 7.77 9.64 13.38
C LYS A 5 7.90 9.05 14.76
N CYS A 6 8.29 7.78 14.86
CA CYS A 6 8.65 7.20 16.15
C CYS A 6 9.78 8.02 16.76
N HIS A 7 9.69 8.28 18.07
CA HIS A 7 10.82 8.83 18.81
C HIS A 7 12.00 7.85 18.71
N PRO A 8 13.25 8.35 18.65
CA PRO A 8 14.43 7.50 18.66
C PRO A 8 14.34 6.46 19.78
N GLU A 9 14.79 5.24 19.50
CA GLU A 9 14.84 4.10 20.45
C GLU A 9 13.48 3.56 20.92
N THR A 10 12.36 4.14 20.48
CA THR A 10 11.03 3.61 20.77
C THR A 10 10.54 2.67 19.67
N ARG A 11 9.79 1.63 20.04
CA ARG A 11 9.17 0.67 19.11
C ARG A 11 10.14 -0.04 18.15
N THR A 12 11.42 -0.07 18.47
CA THR A 12 12.49 -0.68 17.67
C THR A 12 12.17 -2.12 17.30
N LYS A 13 11.83 -2.95 18.29
CA LYS A 13 11.43 -4.35 18.05
C LYS A 13 10.27 -4.50 17.06
N LEU A 14 9.25 -3.64 17.16
CA LEU A 14 8.11 -3.68 16.23
C LEU A 14 8.55 -3.26 14.81
N LEU A 15 9.33 -2.19 14.70
CA LEU A 15 9.86 -1.70 13.41
C LEU A 15 10.77 -2.75 12.75
N ASP A 16 11.61 -3.42 13.53
CA ASP A 16 12.49 -4.49 13.04
C ASP A 16 11.67 -5.70 12.57
N ASN A 17 10.67 -6.13 13.33
CA ASN A 17 9.79 -7.22 12.93
C ASN A 17 9.05 -6.90 11.62
N LEU A 18 8.49 -5.70 11.51
CA LEU A 18 7.78 -5.26 10.30
C LEU A 18 8.73 -5.13 9.11
N TYR A 19 9.93 -4.59 9.32
CA TYR A 19 10.94 -4.48 8.27
C TYR A 19 11.40 -5.86 7.78
N ASN A 20 11.72 -6.77 8.70
CA ASN A 20 12.13 -8.13 8.36
C ASN A 20 11.03 -8.88 7.61
N TRP A 21 9.77 -8.76 8.06
CA TRP A 21 8.63 -9.28 7.30
C TRP A 21 8.53 -8.66 5.90
N ALA A 22 8.74 -7.34 5.77
CA ALA A 22 8.58 -6.64 4.51
C ALA A 22 9.63 -7.04 3.46
N ILE A 23 10.82 -7.48 3.87
CA ILE A 23 11.91 -7.87 2.95
C ILE A 23 12.09 -9.38 2.80
N ASP A 24 11.22 -10.20 3.43
CA ASP A 24 11.49 -11.63 3.62
C ASP A 24 11.59 -12.44 2.32
N LEU A 25 10.88 -12.18 1.23
CA LEU A 25 10.84 -13.02 0.00
C LEU A 25 10.43 -14.51 0.14
N ASN A 26 10.86 -15.24 1.18
CA ASN A 26 10.51 -16.65 1.40
C ASN A 26 9.17 -16.81 2.12
N SER A 27 8.73 -15.78 2.84
CA SER A 27 7.44 -15.76 3.53
C SER A 27 6.26 -15.77 2.56
N HIS A 28 5.36 -16.73 2.76
CA HIS A 28 4.08 -16.86 2.04
C HIS A 28 3.06 -15.77 2.39
N HIS A 29 3.30 -14.96 3.42
CA HIS A 29 2.40 -13.88 3.82
C HIS A 29 2.80 -12.56 3.14
N SER A 30 2.11 -12.22 2.06
CA SER A 30 2.30 -10.96 1.31
C SER A 30 1.55 -9.77 1.89
N ILE A 31 0.62 -9.99 2.83
CA ILE A 31 -0.16 -8.93 3.48
C ILE A 31 0.07 -8.98 4.99
N HIS A 32 0.26 -7.82 5.60
CA HIS A 32 0.33 -7.67 7.06
C HIS A 32 -0.60 -6.56 7.52
N TRP A 33 -1.21 -6.75 8.69
CA TRP A 33 -2.11 -5.77 9.30
C TRP A 33 -1.55 -5.25 10.62
N LEU A 34 -1.21 -3.97 10.68
CA LEU A 34 -0.82 -3.25 11.89
C LEU A 34 -2.06 -2.60 12.52
N HIS A 35 -2.62 -3.21 13.56
CA HIS A 35 -3.83 -2.71 14.21
C HIS A 35 -3.58 -2.18 15.61
N GLY A 36 -4.47 -1.30 16.06
CA GLY A 36 -4.43 -0.73 17.42
C GLY A 36 -5.39 0.45 17.58
N PRO A 37 -5.64 0.91 18.81
CA PRO A 37 -6.57 2.02 19.05
C PRO A 37 -6.08 3.35 18.48
N ALA A 38 -6.95 4.36 18.49
CA ALA A 38 -6.57 5.74 18.19
C ALA A 38 -5.47 6.22 19.15
N GLY A 39 -4.54 7.06 18.67
CA GLY A 39 -3.41 7.53 19.49
C GLY A 39 -2.32 6.49 19.74
N ALA A 40 -2.50 5.22 19.35
CA ALA A 40 -1.49 4.17 19.51
C ALA A 40 -0.26 4.34 18.61
N GLY A 41 -0.07 5.48 17.94
CA GLY A 41 1.14 5.78 17.16
C GLY A 41 1.37 4.94 15.90
N LYS A 42 0.33 4.32 15.33
CA LYS A 42 0.43 3.50 14.10
C LYS A 42 1.00 4.30 12.93
N SER A 43 0.48 5.50 12.67
CA SER A 43 0.99 6.38 11.61
C SER A 43 2.46 6.75 11.81
N ALA A 44 2.91 6.92 13.06
CA ALA A 44 4.33 7.16 13.36
C ALA A 44 5.20 5.94 13.00
N VAL A 45 4.71 4.73 13.27
CA VAL A 45 5.37 3.47 12.87
C VAL A 45 5.40 3.35 11.34
N MET A 46 4.27 3.58 10.66
CA MET A 46 4.15 3.50 9.20
C MET A 46 5.09 4.49 8.50
N GLN A 47 5.18 5.73 9.00
CA GLN A 47 6.08 6.76 8.45
C GLN A 47 7.56 6.42 8.69
N THR A 48 7.92 5.95 9.89
CA THR A 48 9.30 5.52 10.18
C THR A 48 9.70 4.32 9.33
N LEU A 49 8.81 3.34 9.16
CA LEU A 49 9.04 2.18 8.30
C LEU A 49 9.14 2.56 6.82
N CYS A 50 8.28 3.47 6.35
CA CYS A 50 8.30 4.00 4.98
C CYS A 50 9.69 4.54 4.63
N ARG A 51 10.24 5.40 5.48
CA ARG A 51 11.58 5.95 5.30
C ARG A 51 12.66 4.87 5.27
N ARG A 52 12.60 3.89 6.17
CA ARG A 52 13.57 2.78 6.21
C ARG A 52 13.52 1.93 4.95
N LEU A 53 12.32 1.67 4.42
CA LEU A 53 12.12 0.93 3.17
C LEU A 53 12.56 1.74 1.95
N GLU A 54 12.36 3.05 1.96
CA GLU A 54 12.84 3.94 0.90
C GLU A 54 14.39 3.96 0.86
N GLU A 55 15.03 4.16 2.00
CA GLU A 55 16.49 4.19 2.14
C GLU A 55 17.16 2.86 1.74
N SER A 56 16.44 1.74 1.89
CA SER A 56 16.91 0.41 1.49
C SER A 56 16.43 -0.02 0.09
N GLY A 57 15.70 0.84 -0.62
CA GLY A 57 15.22 0.59 -1.98
C GLY A 57 14.04 -0.38 -2.09
N TRP A 58 13.39 -0.76 -1.00
CA TRP A 58 12.25 -1.70 -0.96
C TRP A 58 10.87 -1.04 -1.09
N LEU A 59 10.77 0.26 -0.83
CA LEU A 59 9.51 0.98 -0.94
C LEU A 59 9.02 1.02 -2.40
N GLY A 60 7.82 0.50 -2.64
CA GLY A 60 7.10 0.67 -3.90
C GLY A 60 6.11 1.83 -3.87
N GLY A 61 5.61 2.17 -2.69
CA GLY A 61 4.74 3.33 -2.49
C GLY A 61 4.06 3.35 -1.13
N SER A 62 3.43 4.47 -0.83
CA SER A 62 2.66 4.66 0.39
C SER A 62 1.44 5.54 0.15
N PHE A 63 0.37 5.24 0.89
CA PHE A 63 -0.86 6.03 0.91
C PHE A 63 -1.31 6.20 2.37
N PHE A 64 -1.51 7.44 2.78
CA PHE A 64 -1.94 7.79 4.14
C PHE A 64 -3.33 8.41 4.05
N PHE A 65 -4.35 7.63 4.42
CA PHE A 65 -5.70 8.15 4.52
C PHE A 65 -5.77 9.25 5.58
N LYS A 66 -6.55 10.28 5.28
CA LYS A 66 -6.86 11.37 6.21
C LYS A 66 -8.31 11.75 6.08
N ARG A 67 -9.08 11.54 7.15
CA ARG A 67 -10.51 11.87 7.16
C ARG A 67 -10.75 13.34 6.83
N GLY A 68 -11.73 13.63 5.97
CA GLY A 68 -12.12 15.00 5.60
C GLY A 68 -11.14 15.73 4.68
N HIS A 69 -10.05 15.09 4.23
CA HIS A 69 -9.18 15.64 3.20
C HIS A 69 -9.68 15.23 1.82
N SER A 70 -9.99 16.19 0.95
CA SER A 70 -10.64 15.95 -0.35
C SER A 70 -9.88 14.98 -1.28
N THR A 71 -8.55 14.92 -1.14
CA THR A 71 -7.68 14.02 -1.91
C THR A 71 -7.34 12.73 -1.16
N CYS A 72 -6.82 12.82 0.07
CA CYS A 72 -6.38 11.66 0.86
C CYS A 72 -7.50 10.89 1.56
N GLY A 73 -8.74 11.40 1.59
CA GLY A 73 -9.90 10.67 2.13
C GLY A 73 -10.58 9.75 1.12
N SER A 74 -10.33 9.99 -0.18
CA SER A 74 -11.01 9.27 -1.27
C SER A 74 -10.27 8.00 -1.66
N ALA A 75 -10.94 6.86 -1.54
CA ALA A 75 -10.41 5.58 -2.02
C ALA A 75 -10.14 5.55 -3.53
N LYS A 76 -10.82 6.41 -4.31
CA LYS A 76 -10.69 6.47 -5.78
C LYS A 76 -9.27 6.82 -6.26
N VAL A 77 -8.47 7.46 -5.41
CA VAL A 77 -7.09 7.84 -5.76
C VAL A 77 -6.05 6.89 -5.17
N LEU A 78 -6.45 5.88 -4.38
CA LEU A 78 -5.55 4.93 -3.73
C LEU A 78 -4.64 4.22 -4.76
N PHE A 79 -5.24 3.41 -5.65
CA PHE A 79 -4.47 2.62 -6.61
C PHE A 79 -3.77 3.46 -7.68
N PRO A 80 -4.36 4.53 -8.24
CA PRO A 80 -3.63 5.44 -9.15
C PRO A 80 -2.40 6.07 -8.50
N THR A 81 -2.50 6.48 -7.23
CA THR A 81 -1.37 7.06 -6.49
C THR A 81 -0.28 6.03 -6.25
N LEU A 82 -0.65 4.82 -5.82
CA LEU A 82 0.30 3.72 -5.60
C LEU A 82 0.97 3.29 -6.92
N ALA A 83 0.23 3.22 -8.03
CA ALA A 83 0.78 2.90 -9.34
C ALA A 83 1.78 3.94 -9.83
N TYR A 84 1.49 5.23 -9.64
CA TYR A 84 2.43 6.30 -9.95
C TYR A 84 3.74 6.16 -9.15
N GLN A 85 3.63 5.92 -7.84
CA GLN A 85 4.81 5.73 -6.98
C GLN A 85 5.58 4.45 -7.35
N LEU A 86 4.89 3.37 -7.72
CA LEU A 86 5.51 2.15 -8.20
C LEU A 86 6.33 2.40 -9.47
N ALA A 87 5.77 3.11 -10.46
CA ALA A 87 6.50 3.49 -11.67
C ALA A 87 7.74 4.34 -11.37
N PHE A 88 7.68 5.18 -10.32
CA PHE A 88 8.79 6.01 -9.89
C PHE A 88 9.90 5.20 -9.20
N HIS A 89 9.54 4.28 -8.30
CA HIS A 89 10.51 3.47 -7.55
C HIS A 89 10.98 2.21 -8.28
N ARG A 90 10.27 1.78 -9.32
CA ARG A 90 10.53 0.57 -10.12
C ARG A 90 10.43 0.91 -11.60
N HIS A 91 11.58 1.20 -12.21
CA HIS A 91 11.66 1.57 -13.62
C HIS A 91 11.08 0.49 -14.56
N GLU A 92 11.14 -0.78 -14.15
CA GLU A 92 10.56 -1.92 -14.88
C GLU A 92 9.03 -1.82 -15.01
N LEU A 93 8.36 -1.15 -14.07
CA LEU A 93 6.92 -0.92 -14.08
C LEU A 93 6.52 0.36 -14.82
N MET A 94 7.43 1.30 -15.02
CA MET A 94 7.13 2.58 -15.67
C MET A 94 6.53 2.40 -17.06
N GLY A 95 7.16 1.60 -17.92
CA GLY A 95 6.67 1.33 -19.27
C GLY A 95 5.30 0.64 -19.30
N PRO A 96 5.12 -0.49 -18.60
CA PRO A 96 3.83 -1.16 -18.51
C PRO A 96 2.70 -0.29 -17.95
N ILE A 97 2.94 0.49 -16.89
CA ILE A 97 1.95 1.38 -16.29
C ILE A 97 1.58 2.50 -17.27
N SER A 98 2.56 3.18 -17.87
CA SER A 98 2.30 4.24 -18.86
C SER A 98 1.47 3.73 -20.03
N ARG A 99 1.80 2.55 -20.58
CA ARG A 99 1.02 1.93 -21.66
C ARG A 99 -0.42 1.61 -21.25
N SER A 100 -0.66 1.23 -19.99
CA SER A 100 -2.03 1.02 -19.51
C SER A 100 -2.83 2.32 -19.53
N VAL A 101 -2.23 3.44 -19.13
CA VAL A 101 -2.89 4.75 -19.12
C VAL A 101 -3.09 5.26 -20.55
N GLU A 102 -2.10 5.10 -21.43
CA GLU A 102 -2.21 5.47 -22.85
C GLU A 102 -3.34 4.72 -23.57
N ARG A 103 -3.58 3.47 -23.21
CA ARG A 103 -4.67 2.65 -23.78
C ARG A 103 -6.06 3.04 -23.26
N ASP A 104 -6.16 3.44 -22.00
CA ASP A 104 -7.41 3.88 -21.37
C ASP A 104 -7.13 5.10 -20.49
N LEU A 105 -7.22 6.30 -21.06
CA LEU A 105 -7.01 7.56 -20.33
C LEU A 105 -7.99 7.74 -19.16
N SER A 106 -9.13 7.04 -19.19
CA SER A 106 -10.14 7.12 -18.13
C SER A 106 -9.83 6.23 -16.93
N VAL A 107 -8.85 5.31 -17.03
CA VAL A 107 -8.56 4.26 -16.04
C VAL A 107 -8.41 4.79 -14.61
N VAL A 108 -7.82 5.99 -14.46
CA VAL A 108 -7.61 6.64 -13.15
C VAL A 108 -8.92 7.07 -12.47
N GLY A 109 -10.00 7.24 -13.23
CA GLY A 109 -11.33 7.61 -12.73
C GLY A 109 -12.31 6.43 -12.62
N ARG A 110 -11.89 5.21 -13.04
CA ARG A 110 -12.74 4.01 -13.00
C ARG A 110 -12.83 3.43 -11.59
N CYS A 111 -13.64 2.38 -11.43
CA CYS A 111 -13.77 1.64 -10.19
C CYS A 111 -12.45 0.99 -9.75
N MET A 112 -12.30 0.76 -8.44
CA MET A 112 -11.03 0.39 -7.81
C MET A 112 -10.49 -0.97 -8.27
N ASP A 113 -11.37 -1.92 -8.59
CA ASP A 113 -11.03 -3.22 -9.16
C ASP A 113 -10.35 -3.07 -10.54
N VAL A 114 -10.89 -2.18 -11.39
CA VAL A 114 -10.31 -1.86 -12.70
C VAL A 114 -8.97 -1.14 -12.54
N GLN A 115 -8.88 -0.20 -11.59
CA GLN A 115 -7.65 0.49 -11.28
C GLN A 115 -6.56 -0.48 -10.80
N LEU A 116 -6.83 -1.32 -9.80
CA LEU A 116 -5.89 -2.31 -9.28
C LEU A 116 -5.41 -3.25 -10.38
N LYS A 117 -6.36 -3.79 -11.16
CA LYS A 117 -6.04 -4.72 -12.25
C LYS A 117 -5.11 -4.08 -13.29
N ASN A 118 -5.51 -2.94 -13.84
CA ASN A 118 -4.83 -2.37 -15.01
C ASN A 118 -3.59 -1.55 -14.64
N LEU A 119 -3.54 -0.94 -13.45
CA LEU A 119 -2.44 -0.07 -13.04
C LEU A 119 -1.40 -0.77 -12.17
N ILE A 120 -1.70 -1.95 -11.61
CA ILE A 120 -0.77 -2.69 -10.76
C ILE A 120 -0.61 -4.13 -11.24
N LEU A 121 -1.67 -4.95 -11.23
CA LEU A 121 -1.54 -6.39 -11.47
C LEU A 121 -1.04 -6.73 -12.88
N GLU A 122 -1.67 -6.17 -13.93
CA GLU A 122 -1.24 -6.39 -15.31
C GLU A 122 0.17 -5.82 -15.59
N PRO A 123 0.52 -4.61 -15.12
CA PRO A 123 1.88 -4.10 -15.22
C PRO A 123 2.95 -5.02 -14.62
N PHE A 124 2.71 -5.59 -13.43
CA PHE A 124 3.64 -6.55 -12.82
C PHE A 124 3.79 -7.83 -13.67
N LYS A 125 2.69 -8.35 -14.24
CA LYS A 125 2.72 -9.51 -15.14
C LYS A 125 3.52 -9.23 -16.41
N LEU A 126 3.34 -8.05 -16.99
CA LEU A 126 4.02 -7.63 -18.22
C LEU A 126 5.51 -7.33 -18.01
N ALA A 127 5.89 -6.88 -16.81
CA ALA A 127 7.30 -6.65 -16.49
C ALA A 127 8.12 -7.94 -16.42
N GLY A 128 7.49 -9.10 -16.24
CA GLY A 128 8.15 -10.40 -16.36
C GLY A 128 9.23 -10.67 -15.31
N GLY A 129 9.06 -10.12 -14.10
CA GLY A 129 10.02 -10.26 -12.99
C GLY A 129 10.38 -8.92 -12.35
N ALA A 130 9.38 -8.10 -12.02
CA ALA A 130 9.62 -6.83 -11.33
C ALA A 130 10.26 -7.05 -9.95
N SER A 131 11.17 -6.14 -9.58
CA SER A 131 11.82 -6.17 -8.27
C SER A 131 10.79 -6.15 -7.14
N PRO A 132 10.98 -6.97 -6.08
CA PRO A 132 10.09 -6.97 -4.92
C PRO A 132 9.85 -5.57 -4.35
N SER A 133 8.59 -5.30 -4.01
CA SER A 133 8.14 -3.96 -3.65
C SER A 133 7.18 -3.99 -2.47
N VAL A 134 7.26 -2.99 -1.60
CA VAL A 134 6.39 -2.85 -0.43
C VAL A 134 5.47 -1.65 -0.58
N LEU A 135 4.16 -1.87 -0.42
CA LEU A 135 3.15 -0.82 -0.33
C LEU A 135 2.69 -0.64 1.11
N LEU A 136 2.60 0.62 1.54
CA LEU A 136 2.13 0.98 2.87
C LEU A 136 0.80 1.72 2.76
N ILE A 137 -0.24 1.24 3.44
CA ILE A 137 -1.56 1.88 3.47
C ILE A 137 -1.91 2.18 4.93
N ASP A 138 -1.81 3.43 5.34
CA ASP A 138 -2.11 3.86 6.71
C ASP A 138 -3.48 4.51 6.81
N GLY A 139 -4.16 4.28 7.93
CA GLY A 139 -5.42 4.92 8.27
C GLY A 139 -6.62 4.39 7.49
N LEU A 140 -6.70 3.09 7.15
CA LEU A 140 -7.85 2.56 6.41
C LEU A 140 -9.20 2.89 7.07
N ASP A 141 -9.27 2.97 8.41
CA ASP A 141 -10.45 3.40 9.18
C ASP A 141 -10.83 4.89 8.98
N GLU A 142 -9.94 5.68 8.41
CA GLU A 142 -10.16 7.07 8.03
C GLU A 142 -10.67 7.23 6.59
N CYS A 143 -10.73 6.15 5.81
CA CYS A 143 -11.38 6.14 4.51
C CYS A 143 -12.89 6.22 4.67
N ASP A 144 -13.56 7.08 3.91
CA ASP A 144 -15.00 7.28 4.06
C ASP A 144 -15.79 6.09 3.50
N GLY A 145 -16.50 5.38 4.37
CA GLY A 145 -17.48 4.34 4.03
C GLY A 145 -17.02 2.90 4.29
N HIS A 146 -17.74 2.18 5.16
CA HIS A 146 -17.40 0.80 5.54
C HIS A 146 -17.38 -0.18 4.34
N ASN A 147 -18.30 0.00 3.38
CA ASN A 147 -18.31 -0.83 2.17
C ASN A 147 -17.07 -0.61 1.31
N ILE A 148 -16.58 0.64 1.24
CA ILE A 148 -15.37 0.99 0.49
C ILE A 148 -14.14 0.41 1.19
N GLN A 149 -14.07 0.49 2.52
CA GLN A 149 -12.99 -0.15 3.29
C GLN A 149 -12.96 -1.67 3.09
N ARG A 150 -14.11 -2.34 3.10
CA ARG A 150 -14.23 -3.78 2.79
C ARG A 150 -13.82 -4.08 1.34
N GLU A 151 -14.20 -3.23 0.39
CA GLU A 151 -13.79 -3.38 -1.01
C GLU A 151 -12.27 -3.28 -1.15
N ILE A 152 -11.63 -2.30 -0.51
CA ILE A 152 -10.16 -2.17 -0.48
C ILE A 152 -9.53 -3.45 0.09
N LEU A 153 -10.02 -3.98 1.22
CA LEU A 153 -9.49 -5.21 1.82
C LEU A 153 -9.68 -6.42 0.91
N ARG A 154 -10.84 -6.56 0.26
CA ARG A 154 -11.07 -7.63 -0.72
C ARG A 154 -10.10 -7.54 -1.89
N LEU A 155 -9.88 -6.34 -2.42
CA LEU A 155 -8.99 -6.09 -3.54
C LEU A 155 -7.52 -6.36 -3.16
N ILE A 156 -7.08 -5.87 -2.01
CA ILE A 156 -5.76 -6.19 -1.45
C ILE A 156 -5.62 -7.70 -1.21
N GLY A 157 -6.62 -8.35 -0.61
CA GLY A 157 -6.65 -9.79 -0.38
C GLY A 157 -6.48 -10.59 -1.66
N SER A 158 -7.10 -10.14 -2.77
CA SER A 158 -6.96 -10.80 -4.07
C SER A 158 -5.54 -10.78 -4.64
N THR A 159 -4.66 -9.93 -4.13
CA THR A 159 -3.25 -9.88 -4.55
C THR A 159 -2.40 -10.93 -3.84
N ALA A 160 -2.88 -11.53 -2.75
CA ALA A 160 -2.09 -12.49 -1.97
C ALA A 160 -1.87 -13.82 -2.69
N ASP A 161 -2.82 -14.21 -3.55
CA ASP A 161 -2.84 -15.49 -4.23
C ASP A 161 -2.11 -15.47 -5.59
N ASP A 162 -1.56 -14.32 -6.02
CA ASP A 162 -0.88 -14.20 -7.31
C ASP A 162 0.64 -14.46 -7.16
N PRO A 163 1.14 -15.63 -7.58
CA PRO A 163 2.57 -15.99 -7.42
C PRO A 163 3.49 -15.16 -8.32
N HIS A 164 2.94 -14.45 -9.32
CA HIS A 164 3.71 -13.58 -10.21
C HIS A 164 3.85 -12.16 -9.66
N LEU A 165 3.22 -11.87 -8.52
CA LEU A 165 3.19 -10.56 -7.92
C LEU A 165 4.20 -10.47 -6.77
N ALA A 166 5.38 -9.92 -7.05
CA ALA A 166 6.40 -9.61 -6.05
C ALA A 166 6.04 -8.33 -5.24
N LEU A 167 4.84 -8.30 -4.66
CA LEU A 167 4.29 -7.15 -3.95
C LEU A 167 3.89 -7.55 -2.52
N ARG A 168 4.37 -6.78 -1.55
CA ARG A 168 3.96 -6.89 -0.14
C ARG A 168 3.16 -5.66 0.25
N ILE A 169 2.11 -5.85 1.05
CA ILE A 169 1.20 -4.77 1.44
C ILE A 169 1.05 -4.76 2.96
N LEU A 170 1.44 -3.65 3.59
CA LEU A 170 1.18 -3.40 5.01
C LEU A 170 0.02 -2.42 5.13
N VAL A 171 -1.05 -2.87 5.77
CA VAL A 171 -2.21 -2.02 6.09
C VAL A 171 -2.17 -1.66 7.56
N ALA A 172 -2.43 -0.40 7.91
CA ALA A 172 -2.59 0.03 9.29
C ALA A 172 -3.96 0.66 9.52
N SER A 173 -4.64 0.25 10.58
CA SER A 173 -5.97 0.77 10.92
C SER A 173 -6.38 0.50 12.36
N ARG A 174 -7.53 1.03 12.77
CA ARG A 174 -8.23 0.54 13.96
C ARG A 174 -8.84 -0.85 13.71
N PRO A 175 -8.96 -1.69 14.74
CA PRO A 175 -9.61 -3.00 14.65
C PRO A 175 -11.14 -2.86 14.67
N GLU A 176 -11.70 -2.10 13.74
CA GLU A 176 -13.16 -1.98 13.58
C GLU A 176 -13.74 -3.31 13.07
N PRO A 177 -14.95 -3.73 13.50
CA PRO A 177 -15.48 -5.06 13.20
C PRO A 177 -15.44 -5.43 11.72
N HIS A 178 -15.86 -4.52 10.83
CA HIS A 178 -15.89 -4.75 9.38
C HIS A 178 -14.52 -4.76 8.69
N ILE A 179 -13.44 -4.38 9.39
CA ILE A 179 -12.05 -4.52 8.91
C ILE A 179 -11.44 -5.84 9.40
N ARG A 180 -11.89 -6.34 10.55
CA ARG A 180 -11.37 -7.56 11.17
C ARG A 180 -11.99 -8.85 10.61
N GLU A 181 -13.25 -8.78 10.22
CA GLU A 181 -14.06 -9.87 9.64
C GLU A 181 -13.86 -10.00 8.13
#